data_AF-A0A3D1G041-F1
#
_entry.id   AF-A0A3D1G041-F1
#
_cell.length_a   1.000
_cell.length_b   1.000
_cell.length_c   1.000
_cell.angle_alpha   90.00
_cell.angle_beta   90.00
_cell.angle_gamma   90.00
#
_symmetry.space_group_name_H-M   'P 1'
#
loop_
_entity.id
_entity.type
_entity.pdbx_description
1 polymer ?
#
loop_
_entity_poly.entity_id
_entity_poly.type
_entity_poly.pdbx_seq_one_letter_code
_entity_poly.pdbx_strand_id
1 'polypeptide(L)'
;MRKFGLLLALIVSFGLQAQKVTRFSSFDAFSEEFDKLVSVPKELDGVFKDSLVPNFLAAVDFEKEELWLDYANQILRKRLDDAQTWEPLLRALIYVAENEEYDRFGALLEHFYAFSKKNPSSRIRSYQNQFYRNLVKHEFSEPGELVWKAPASFWTLNFIEGEPQFTMEMVDIVGLNGGDSTMVMGV
;
A
#
# COMPACT_ATOMS: atom_id res chain seq x y z
N MET A 1 -38.76 -38.18 -2.05
CA MET A 1 -37.82 -37.72 -3.09
C MET A 1 -38.16 -36.36 -3.73
N ARG A 2 -39.09 -35.56 -3.19
CA ARG A 2 -39.48 -34.23 -3.76
C ARG A 2 -38.75 -33.01 -3.16
N LYS A 3 -37.97 -33.18 -2.08
CA LYS A 3 -37.34 -32.07 -1.34
C LYS A 3 -35.90 -31.74 -1.78
N PHE A 4 -35.20 -32.67 -2.45
CA PHE A 4 -33.84 -32.44 -2.94
C PHE A 4 -33.79 -31.72 -4.30
N GLY A 5 -34.84 -31.84 -5.13
CA GLY A 5 -34.92 -31.15 -6.42
C GLY A 5 -35.07 -29.63 -6.31
N LEU A 6 -35.73 -29.14 -5.24
CA LEU A 6 -35.90 -27.70 -4.99
C LEU A 6 -34.60 -27.01 -4.55
N LEU A 7 -33.73 -27.72 -3.81
CA LEU A 7 -32.42 -27.22 -3.40
C LEU A 7 -31.46 -27.13 -4.59
N LEU A 8 -31.49 -28.13 -5.48
CA LEU A 8 -30.69 -28.11 -6.71
C LEU A 8 -31.17 -27.02 -7.69
N ALA A 9 -32.48 -26.83 -7.82
CA ALA A 9 -33.06 -25.77 -8.64
C ALA A 9 -32.70 -24.37 -8.11
N LEU A 10 -32.59 -24.19 -6.78
CA LEU A 10 -32.16 -22.92 -6.18
C LEU A 10 -30.69 -22.61 -6.50
N ILE A 11 -29.79 -23.61 -6.42
CA ILE A 11 -28.36 -23.43 -6.71
C ILE A 11 -28.11 -23.11 -8.19
N VAL A 12 -28.94 -23.64 -9.10
CA VAL A 12 -28.84 -23.37 -10.55
C VAL A 12 -29.49 -22.03 -10.95
N SER A 13 -30.47 -21.53 -10.17
CA SER A 13 -31.13 -20.24 -10.43
C SER A 13 -30.43 -19.04 -9.79
N PHE A 14 -29.54 -19.26 -8.81
CA PHE A 14 -28.40 -18.38 -8.60
C PHE A 14 -27.41 -18.64 -9.72
N GLY A 15 -27.70 -18.07 -10.89
CA GLY A 15 -26.72 -17.96 -11.95
C GLY A 15 -25.42 -17.49 -11.30
N LEU A 16 -24.41 -18.35 -11.34
CA LEU A 16 -23.02 -17.98 -11.28
C LEU A 16 -22.79 -17.04 -12.47
N GLN A 17 -23.31 -15.81 -12.39
CA GLN A 17 -22.62 -14.68 -12.96
C GLN A 17 -21.30 -14.72 -12.23
N ALA A 18 -20.33 -15.40 -12.86
CA ALA A 18 -18.93 -15.32 -12.48
C ALA A 18 -18.68 -13.82 -12.33
N GLN A 19 -18.60 -13.37 -11.08
CA GLN A 19 -18.36 -11.98 -10.76
C GLN A 19 -17.08 -11.65 -11.51
N LYS A 20 -17.18 -10.80 -12.55
CA LYS A 20 -16.06 -10.48 -13.43
C LYS A 20 -14.92 -10.10 -12.50
N VAL A 21 -13.86 -10.92 -12.48
CA VAL A 21 -12.76 -10.72 -11.53
C VAL A 21 -12.21 -9.33 -11.82
N THR A 22 -12.43 -8.40 -10.90
CA THR A 22 -11.92 -7.04 -10.94
C THR A 22 -10.43 -7.11 -10.64
N ARG A 23 -9.63 -7.16 -11.71
CA ARG A 23 -8.17 -7.24 -11.65
C ARG A 23 -7.57 -6.36 -12.73
N PHE A 24 -6.38 -5.84 -12.45
CA PHE A 24 -5.51 -5.27 -13.45
C PHE A 24 -5.07 -6.36 -14.42
N SER A 25 -5.12 -6.06 -15.72
CA SER A 25 -4.84 -7.02 -16.79
C SER A 25 -3.37 -7.02 -17.22
N SER A 26 -2.76 -5.84 -17.31
CA SER A 26 -1.35 -5.64 -17.63
C SER A 26 -0.84 -4.33 -17.05
N PHE A 27 0.48 -4.12 -17.09
CA PHE A 27 1.11 -2.88 -16.67
C PHE A 27 0.69 -1.71 -17.58
N ASP A 28 0.69 -1.92 -18.90
CA ASP A 28 0.24 -0.93 -19.88
C ASP A 28 -1.22 -0.48 -19.68
N ALA A 29 -2.10 -1.41 -19.29
CA ALA A 29 -3.51 -1.11 -19.06
C ALA A 29 -3.78 -0.54 -17.65
N PHE A 30 -2.76 -0.50 -16.77
CA PHE A 30 -2.94 -0.19 -15.35
C PHE A 30 -3.58 1.17 -15.14
N SER A 31 -3.10 2.21 -15.81
CA SER A 31 -3.62 3.58 -15.67
C SER A 31 -5.10 3.66 -16.08
N GLU A 32 -5.46 3.06 -17.22
CA GLU A 32 -6.83 3.08 -17.74
C GLU A 32 -7.80 2.25 -16.89
N GLU A 33 -7.29 1.20 -16.24
CA GLU A 33 -8.07 0.31 -15.38
C GLU A 33 -8.18 0.84 -13.95
N PHE A 34 -7.26 1.70 -13.51
CA PHE A 34 -7.21 2.22 -12.14
C PHE A 34 -8.53 2.85 -11.72
N ASP A 35 -9.06 3.77 -12.51
CA ASP A 35 -10.33 4.47 -12.23
C ASP A 35 -11.55 3.54 -12.21
N LYS A 36 -11.45 2.39 -12.88
CA LYS A 36 -12.53 1.40 -12.94
C LYS A 36 -12.49 0.47 -11.74
N LEU A 37 -11.31 0.27 -11.16
CA LEU A 37 -11.04 -0.73 -10.14
C LEU A 37 -10.81 -0.13 -8.75
N VAL A 38 -10.48 1.17 -8.66
CA VAL A 38 -10.19 1.88 -7.42
C VAL A 38 -11.16 3.06 -7.29
N SER A 39 -11.84 3.11 -6.16
CA SER A 39 -12.73 4.21 -5.78
C SER A 39 -11.91 5.42 -5.32
N VAL A 40 -11.85 6.42 -6.19
CA VAL A 40 -11.21 7.72 -5.93
C VAL A 40 -12.29 8.80 -5.78
N PRO A 41 -12.30 9.58 -4.68
CA PRO A 41 -13.18 10.74 -4.55
C PRO A 41 -12.89 11.78 -5.65
N LYS A 42 -13.92 12.48 -6.12
CA LYS A 42 -13.78 13.46 -7.22
C LYS A 42 -12.76 14.56 -6.92
N GLU A 43 -12.61 14.90 -5.65
CA GLU A 43 -11.68 15.92 -5.16
C GLU A 43 -10.21 15.50 -5.32
N LEU A 44 -9.95 14.19 -5.37
CA LEU A 44 -8.62 13.61 -5.52
C LEU A 44 -8.37 13.06 -6.94
N ASP A 45 -9.36 13.14 -7.83
CA ASP A 45 -9.31 12.54 -9.18
C ASP A 45 -8.05 12.99 -9.95
N GLY A 46 -7.78 14.30 -10.00
CA GLY A 46 -6.58 14.85 -10.64
C GLY A 46 -5.28 14.49 -9.92
N VAL A 47 -5.30 14.33 -8.60
CA VAL A 47 -4.12 13.88 -7.83
C VAL A 47 -3.71 12.48 -8.27
N PHE A 48 -4.67 11.58 -8.47
CA PHE A 48 -4.38 10.22 -8.91
C PHE A 48 -4.04 10.15 -10.41
N LYS A 49 -4.89 10.70 -11.28
CA LYS A 49 -4.76 10.52 -12.74
C LYS A 49 -3.65 11.34 -13.36
N ASP A 50 -3.48 12.57 -12.91
CA ASP A 50 -2.56 13.51 -13.56
C ASP A 50 -1.16 13.46 -12.92
N SER A 51 -1.03 12.83 -11.74
CA SER A 51 0.23 12.79 -11.01
C SER A 51 0.56 11.41 -10.44
N LEU A 52 -0.22 10.89 -9.49
CA LEU A 52 0.25 9.77 -8.67
C LEU A 52 0.41 8.47 -9.47
N VAL A 53 -0.57 8.12 -10.28
CA VAL A 53 -0.52 6.90 -11.12
C VAL A 53 0.55 7.05 -12.22
N PRO A 54 0.61 8.14 -13.00
CA PRO A 54 1.69 8.33 -13.98
C PRO A 54 3.09 8.32 -13.37
N ASN A 55 3.30 9.02 -12.26
CA ASN A 55 4.60 9.07 -11.59
C ASN A 55 5.01 7.68 -11.07
N PHE A 56 4.06 6.92 -10.53
CA PHE A 56 4.31 5.55 -10.14
C PHE A 56 4.71 4.69 -11.34
N LEU A 57 3.96 4.75 -12.44
CA LEU A 57 4.27 3.96 -13.63
C LEU A 57 5.63 4.32 -14.24
N ALA A 58 6.04 5.59 -14.15
CA ALA A 58 7.37 6.04 -14.58
C ALA A 58 8.50 5.58 -13.64
N ALA A 59 8.18 5.31 -12.37
CA ALA A 59 9.14 4.92 -11.34
C ALA A 59 9.31 3.39 -11.21
N VAL A 60 8.35 2.61 -11.68
CA VAL A 60 8.41 1.14 -11.65
C VAL A 60 9.48 0.65 -12.62
N ASP A 61 10.38 -0.20 -12.11
CA ASP A 61 11.29 -0.96 -12.95
C ASP A 61 10.53 -2.01 -13.77
N PHE A 62 10.80 -2.06 -15.09
CA PHE A 62 10.28 -3.08 -16.02
C PHE A 62 10.47 -4.51 -15.50
N GLU A 63 11.56 -4.80 -14.78
CA GLU A 63 11.81 -6.13 -14.21
C GLU A 63 10.83 -6.53 -13.10
N LYS A 64 10.11 -5.57 -12.51
CA LYS A 64 9.21 -5.78 -11.37
C LYS A 64 7.72 -5.64 -11.72
N GLU A 65 7.37 -5.46 -13.00
CA GLU A 65 5.98 -5.30 -13.45
C GLU A 65 5.08 -6.48 -13.08
N GLU A 66 5.55 -7.72 -13.32
CA GLU A 66 4.75 -8.93 -13.02
C GLU A 66 4.47 -9.02 -11.52
N LEU A 67 5.49 -8.81 -10.70
CA LEU A 67 5.36 -8.80 -9.24
C LEU A 67 4.41 -7.69 -8.76
N TRP A 68 4.51 -6.50 -9.36
CA TRP A 68 3.59 -5.41 -9.08
C TRP A 68 2.15 -5.79 -9.39
N LEU A 69 1.87 -6.31 -10.59
CA LEU A 69 0.50 -6.71 -10.98
C LEU A 69 -0.06 -7.77 -10.04
N ASP A 70 0.76 -8.74 -9.65
CA ASP A 70 0.41 -9.78 -8.68
C ASP A 70 0.01 -9.18 -7.33
N TYR A 71 0.78 -8.20 -6.87
CA TYR A 71 0.52 -7.50 -5.62
C TYR A 71 -0.71 -6.59 -5.69
N ALA A 72 -0.82 -5.75 -6.72
CA ALA A 72 -1.98 -4.91 -7.00
C ALA A 72 -3.28 -5.73 -7.03
N ASN A 73 -3.26 -6.88 -7.70
CA ASN A 73 -4.39 -7.79 -7.76
C ASN A 73 -4.65 -8.53 -6.44
N GLN A 74 -3.64 -8.76 -5.61
CA GLN A 74 -3.82 -9.25 -4.26
C GLN A 74 -4.52 -8.22 -3.37
N ILE A 75 -4.19 -6.93 -3.50
CA ILE A 75 -4.86 -5.83 -2.79
C ILE A 75 -6.34 -5.73 -3.22
N LEU A 76 -6.63 -5.76 -4.52
CA LEU A 76 -8.02 -5.73 -5.02
C LEU A 76 -8.84 -6.93 -4.52
N ARG A 77 -8.27 -8.14 -4.55
CA ARG A 77 -8.92 -9.35 -3.99
C ARG A 77 -9.24 -9.22 -2.51
N LYS A 78 -8.48 -8.39 -1.78
CA LYS A 78 -8.68 -8.08 -0.36
C LYS A 78 -9.66 -6.92 -0.13
N ARG A 79 -10.31 -6.40 -1.17
CA ARG A 79 -11.25 -5.27 -1.12
C ARG A 79 -10.62 -4.01 -0.53
N LEU A 80 -9.38 -3.77 -0.93
CA LEU A 80 -8.62 -2.57 -0.60
C LEU A 80 -8.57 -1.68 -1.85
N ASP A 81 -9.75 -1.34 -2.35
CA ASP A 81 -10.02 -0.63 -3.60
C ASP A 81 -10.38 0.85 -3.37
N ASP A 82 -9.86 1.46 -2.31
CA ASP A 82 -10.14 2.86 -1.95
C ASP A 82 -8.87 3.74 -1.97
N ALA A 83 -9.06 5.03 -2.21
CA ALA A 83 -7.98 6.03 -2.22
C ALA A 83 -7.14 6.04 -0.92
N GLN A 84 -7.75 5.78 0.24
CA GLN A 84 -7.03 5.76 1.53
C GLN A 84 -6.03 4.60 1.64
N THR A 85 -6.19 3.58 0.80
CA THR A 85 -5.24 2.47 0.70
C THR A 85 -4.23 2.71 -0.41
N TRP A 86 -4.68 3.16 -1.58
CA TRP A 86 -3.83 3.29 -2.76
C TRP A 86 -2.90 4.51 -2.73
N GLU A 87 -3.33 5.65 -2.19
CA GLU A 87 -2.47 6.84 -2.17
C GLU A 87 -1.19 6.63 -1.33
N PRO A 88 -1.27 6.18 -0.06
CA PRO A 88 -0.07 5.98 0.75
C PRO A 88 0.86 4.92 0.16
N LEU A 89 0.28 3.86 -0.41
CA LEU A 89 1.04 2.80 -1.08
C LEU A 89 1.84 3.36 -2.27
N LEU A 90 1.18 4.03 -3.22
CA LEU A 90 1.85 4.53 -4.42
C LEU A 90 2.90 5.57 -4.05
N ARG A 91 2.61 6.47 -3.09
CA ARG A 91 3.59 7.45 -2.61
C ARG A 91 4.80 6.81 -1.96
N ALA A 92 4.63 5.75 -1.16
CA ALA A 92 5.75 5.04 -0.55
C ALA A 92 6.63 4.36 -1.61
N LEU A 93 6.01 3.72 -2.60
CA LEU A 93 6.73 3.05 -3.69
C LEU A 93 7.48 4.04 -4.59
N ILE A 94 6.85 5.16 -4.96
CA ILE A 94 7.52 6.26 -5.69
C ILE A 94 8.72 6.78 -4.89
N TYR A 95 8.54 7.05 -3.59
CA TYR A 95 9.61 7.57 -2.76
C TYR A 95 10.83 6.64 -2.77
N VAL A 96 10.62 5.34 -2.60
CA VAL A 96 11.72 4.36 -2.62
C VAL A 96 12.38 4.28 -3.99
N ALA A 97 11.60 4.30 -5.07
CA ALA A 97 12.15 4.29 -6.43
C ALA A 97 13.00 5.53 -6.74
N GLU A 98 12.65 6.70 -6.18
CA GLU A 98 13.32 7.97 -6.45
C GLU A 98 14.51 8.26 -5.51
N ASN A 99 14.48 7.75 -4.28
CA ASN A 99 15.39 8.20 -3.21
C ASN A 99 16.25 7.10 -2.59
N GLU A 100 15.90 5.83 -2.76
CA GLU A 100 16.64 4.71 -2.15
C GLU A 100 17.54 4.01 -3.18
N GLU A 101 18.38 3.09 -2.70
CA GLU A 101 19.23 2.26 -3.58
C GLU A 101 18.38 1.43 -4.56
N TYR A 102 18.92 1.17 -5.74
CA TYR A 102 18.22 0.55 -6.88
C TYR A 102 17.48 -0.77 -6.55
N ASP A 103 18.00 -1.58 -5.64
CA ASP A 103 17.39 -2.86 -5.25
C ASP A 103 16.22 -2.74 -4.25
N ARG A 104 16.07 -1.58 -3.60
CA ARG A 104 15.12 -1.37 -2.48
C ARG A 104 13.67 -1.39 -2.92
N PHE A 105 13.39 -0.88 -4.12
CA PHE A 105 12.05 -0.91 -4.69
C PHE A 105 11.52 -2.35 -4.84
N GLY A 106 12.35 -3.22 -5.44
CA GLY A 106 12.04 -4.64 -5.60
C GLY A 106 11.85 -5.35 -4.26
N ALA A 107 12.78 -5.13 -3.32
CA ALA A 107 12.70 -5.73 -1.99
C ALA A 107 11.43 -5.29 -1.23
N LEU A 108 11.05 -4.01 -1.32
CA LEU A 108 9.83 -3.50 -0.69
C LEU A 108 8.57 -4.12 -1.31
N LEU A 109 8.50 -4.23 -2.63
CA LEU A 109 7.41 -4.90 -3.34
C LEU A 109 7.27 -6.36 -2.90
N GLU A 110 8.38 -7.11 -2.85
CA GLU A 110 8.39 -8.51 -2.41
C GLU A 110 7.90 -8.65 -0.97
N HIS A 111 8.40 -7.79 -0.08
CA HIS A 111 8.00 -7.74 1.32
C HIS A 111 6.50 -7.45 1.48
N PHE A 112 6.00 -6.39 0.84
CA PHE A 112 4.60 -6.02 0.86
C PHE A 112 3.68 -7.10 0.27
N TYR A 113 4.08 -7.72 -0.84
CA TYR A 113 3.32 -8.81 -1.42
C TYR A 113 3.26 -10.01 -0.48
N ALA A 114 4.39 -10.45 0.07
CA ALA A 114 4.46 -11.54 1.04
C ALA A 114 3.60 -11.26 2.29
N PHE A 115 3.67 -10.04 2.81
CA PHE A 115 2.87 -9.59 3.96
C PHE A 115 1.37 -9.66 3.64
N SER A 116 0.95 -9.19 2.47
CA SER A 116 -0.47 -9.15 2.07
C SER A 116 -1.09 -10.54 1.84
N LYS A 117 -0.29 -11.55 1.51
CA LYS A 117 -0.74 -12.95 1.42
C LYS A 117 -1.13 -13.50 2.78
N LYS A 118 -0.37 -13.15 3.83
CA LYS A 118 -0.48 -13.70 5.19
C LYS A 118 -1.42 -12.91 6.11
N ASN A 119 -1.81 -11.69 5.72
CA ASN A 119 -2.53 -10.78 6.61
C ASN A 119 -3.95 -10.40 6.11
N PRO A 120 -4.85 -9.99 7.04
CA PRO A 120 -6.15 -9.41 6.70
C PRO A 120 -6.03 -7.97 6.20
N SER A 121 -7.05 -7.48 5.50
CA SER A 121 -7.09 -6.16 4.86
C SER A 121 -6.80 -5.00 5.83
N SER A 122 -7.31 -5.07 7.07
CA SER A 122 -7.07 -4.04 8.09
C SER A 122 -5.60 -3.90 8.48
N ARG A 123 -4.89 -5.02 8.63
CA ARG A 123 -3.45 -5.02 8.92
C ARG A 123 -2.63 -4.54 7.74
N ILE A 124 -2.99 -4.94 6.52
CA ILE A 124 -2.34 -4.49 5.29
C ILE A 124 -2.38 -2.97 5.18
N ARG A 125 -3.59 -2.39 5.30
CA ARG A 125 -3.78 -0.93 5.25
C ARG A 125 -2.97 -0.20 6.32
N SER A 126 -3.07 -0.66 7.57
CA SER A 126 -2.36 -0.04 8.69
C SER A 126 -0.84 -0.07 8.47
N TYR A 127 -0.33 -1.20 8.00
CA TYR A 127 1.10 -1.39 7.76
C TYR A 127 1.62 -0.54 6.60
N GLN A 128 0.91 -0.51 5.46
CA GLN A 128 1.26 0.36 4.32
C GLN A 128 1.25 1.84 4.72
N ASN A 129 0.25 2.26 5.50
CA ASN A 129 0.16 3.63 5.99
C ASN A 129 1.31 3.97 6.93
N GLN A 130 1.70 3.05 7.80
CA GLN A 130 2.87 3.23 8.66
C GLN A 130 4.15 3.36 7.83
N PHE A 131 4.32 2.52 6.80
CA PHE A 131 5.45 2.61 5.89
C PHE A 131 5.54 3.95 5.17
N TYR A 132 4.42 4.42 4.62
CA TYR A 132 4.33 5.74 4.00
C TYR A 132 4.75 6.86 4.98
N ARG A 133 4.31 6.79 6.24
CA ARG A 133 4.66 7.77 7.27
C ARG A 133 6.14 7.68 7.66
N ASN A 134 6.69 6.48 7.77
CA ASN A 134 8.11 6.30 8.04
C ASN A 134 8.97 6.88 6.90
N LEU A 135 8.68 6.47 5.66
CA LEU A 135 9.48 6.84 4.48
C LEU A 135 9.32 8.31 4.10
N VAL A 136 8.10 8.82 4.06
CA VAL A 136 7.81 10.15 3.46
C VAL A 136 7.65 11.23 4.53
N LYS A 137 7.27 10.85 5.76
CA LYS A 137 7.03 11.81 6.85
C LYS A 137 8.08 11.71 7.98
N HIS A 138 8.98 10.72 7.93
CA HIS A 138 9.96 10.45 8.98
C HIS A 138 9.32 10.36 10.37
N GLU A 139 8.21 9.61 10.46
CA GLU A 139 7.34 9.57 11.63
C GLU A 139 6.88 8.14 11.98
N PHE A 140 7.23 7.69 13.19
CA PHE A 140 6.60 6.56 13.86
C PHE A 140 5.43 7.06 14.71
N SER A 141 4.28 6.41 14.56
CA SER A 141 3.03 6.90 15.15
C SER A 141 2.10 5.75 15.40
N GLU A 142 1.62 5.67 16.63
CA GLU A 142 0.44 4.88 16.95
C GLU A 142 -0.76 5.83 17.13
N PRO A 143 -1.91 5.56 16.49
CA PRO A 143 -3.09 6.41 16.64
C PRO A 143 -3.50 6.54 18.12
N GLY A 144 -3.41 7.74 18.68
CA GLY A 144 -3.75 8.03 20.08
C GLY A 144 -2.59 7.90 21.06
N GLU A 145 -1.37 7.62 20.59
CA GLU A 145 -0.19 7.46 21.45
C GLU A 145 0.97 8.38 21.06
N LEU A 146 2.17 8.02 21.53
CA LEU A 146 3.44 8.69 21.31
C LEU A 146 3.79 8.74 19.81
N VAL A 147 4.00 9.95 19.30
CA VAL A 147 4.50 10.18 17.95
C VAL A 147 5.98 10.50 18.03
N TRP A 148 6.82 9.66 17.44
CA TRP A 148 8.23 9.92 17.28
C TRP A 148 8.51 10.45 15.88
N LYS A 149 9.08 11.64 15.79
CA LYS A 149 9.51 12.25 14.53
C LYS A 149 11.00 12.48 14.55
N ALA A 150 11.65 12.23 13.42
CA ALA A 150 13.02 12.65 13.18
C ALA A 150 13.09 13.34 11.81
N PRO A 151 12.51 14.55 11.68
CA PRO A 151 12.31 15.19 10.37
C PRO A 151 13.62 15.69 9.74
N ALA A 152 14.63 15.99 10.56
CA ALA A 152 15.94 16.49 10.12
C ALA A 152 16.99 15.37 9.96
N SER A 153 16.68 14.13 10.33
CA SER A 153 17.59 13.00 10.18
C SER A 153 17.53 12.42 8.78
N PHE A 154 18.61 11.80 8.33
CA PHE A 154 18.60 10.96 7.15
C PHE A 154 18.08 9.58 7.49
N TRP A 155 17.05 9.13 6.76
CA TRP A 155 16.50 7.79 6.88
C TRP A 155 16.93 6.96 5.69
N THR A 156 17.37 5.74 5.95
CA THR A 156 17.68 4.76 4.90
C THR A 156 16.91 3.49 5.17
N LEU A 157 16.20 3.00 4.15
CA LEU A 157 15.53 1.71 4.22
C LEU A 157 16.50 0.61 3.81
N ASN A 158 16.62 -0.42 4.64
CA ASN A 158 17.36 -1.65 4.35
C ASN A 158 16.45 -2.87 4.54
N PHE A 159 16.85 -3.99 3.96
CA PHE A 159 16.23 -5.29 4.20
C PHE A 159 17.27 -6.27 4.72
N ILE A 160 17.12 -6.68 5.98
CA ILE A 160 17.98 -7.69 6.61
C ILE A 160 17.13 -8.93 6.84
N GLU A 161 17.58 -10.06 6.30
CA GLU A 161 16.84 -11.35 6.35
C GLU A 161 15.40 -11.24 5.80
N GLY A 162 15.16 -10.31 4.88
CA GLY A 162 13.84 -10.06 4.26
C GLY A 162 12.90 -9.17 5.10
N GLU A 163 13.36 -8.69 6.25
CA GLU A 163 12.62 -7.76 7.11
C GLU A 163 13.13 -6.33 6.94
N PRO A 164 12.23 -5.33 6.91
CA PRO A 164 12.60 -3.95 6.69
C PRO A 164 13.21 -3.34 7.96
N GLN A 165 14.32 -2.65 7.79
CA GLN A 165 15.00 -1.91 8.83
C GLN A 165 15.25 -0.47 8.39
N PHE A 166 14.84 0.48 9.23
CA PHE A 166 15.16 1.89 9.04
C PHE A 166 16.40 2.23 9.87
N THR A 167 17.42 2.74 9.20
CA THR A 167 18.58 3.37 9.85
C THR A 167 18.39 4.87 9.82
N MET A 168 18.58 5.53 10.97
CA MET A 168 18.47 6.98 11.10
C MET A 168 19.83 7.57 11.46
N GLU A 169 20.29 8.56 10.71
CA GLU A 169 21.53 9.31 10.99
C GLU A 169 21.22 10.79 11.26
N MET A 170 22.02 11.42 12.14
CA MET A 170 21.83 12.80 12.63
C MET A 170 20.46 13.03 13.27
N VAL A 171 20.29 12.41 14.43
CA VAL A 171 18.99 12.15 15.01
C VAL A 171 18.64 13.18 16.09
N ASP A 172 17.86 14.19 15.74
CA ASP A 172 17.03 14.91 16.71
C ASP A 172 15.66 14.22 16.75
N ILE A 173 15.43 13.36 17.76
CA ILE A 173 14.13 12.72 17.95
C ILE A 173 13.22 13.63 18.76
N VAL A 174 12.05 13.91 18.20
CA VAL A 174 10.96 14.62 18.85
C VAL A 174 9.82 13.65 19.15
N GLY A 175 9.55 13.42 20.43
CA GLY A 175 8.40 12.66 20.93
C GLY A 175 7.26 13.60 21.33
N LEU A 176 6.04 13.34 20.85
CA LEU A 176 4.81 14.00 21.32
C LEU A 176 3.88 12.96 21.91
N ASN A 177 3.49 13.10 23.18
CA ASN A 177 2.51 12.20 23.80
C ASN A 177 1.08 12.59 23.37
N GLY A 178 0.26 11.62 22.96
CA GLY A 178 -1.06 11.83 22.34
C GLY A 178 -2.14 12.51 23.20
N GLY A 179 -1.79 13.03 24.38
CA GLY A 179 -2.71 13.69 25.31
C GLY A 179 -2.22 15.02 25.89
N ASP A 180 -0.98 15.43 25.62
CA ASP A 180 -0.43 16.72 26.06
C ASP A 180 0.58 17.26 25.05
N SER A 181 0.88 18.56 25.12
CA SER A 181 1.88 19.19 24.24
C SER A 181 3.32 18.95 24.71
N THR A 182 3.55 17.90 25.51
CA THR A 182 4.86 17.63 26.08
C THR A 182 5.78 17.09 24.99
N MET A 183 6.86 17.83 24.74
CA MET A 183 7.89 17.49 23.78
C MET A 183 9.06 16.80 24.49
N VAL A 184 9.35 15.55 24.12
CA VAL A 184 10.58 14.87 24.55
C VAL A 184 11.61 15.02 23.44
N MET A 185 12.71 15.72 23.73
CA MET A 185 13.84 15.86 22.81
C MET A 185 14.96 14.93 23.24
N GLY A 186 15.38 14.03 22.36
CA GLY A 186 16.59 13.21 22.51
C GLY A 186 17.65 13.68 21.51
N VAL A 187 18.87 13.94 22.00
CA VAL A 187 20.07 14.27 21.22
C VAL A 187 21.00 13.07 21.23
#